data_AF-A0A3S5DF69-F1
#
_entry.id   AF-A0A3S5DF69-F1
#
_cell.length_a   1.000
_cell.length_b   1.000
_cell.length_c   1.000
_cell.angle_alpha   90.00
_cell.angle_beta   90.00
_cell.angle_gamma   90.00
#
_symmetry.space_group_name_H-M   'P 1'
#
loop_
_entity.id
_entity.type
_entity.pdbx_description
1 polymer ?
#
loop_
_entity_poly.entity_id
_entity_poly.type
_entity_poly.pdbx_seq_one_letter_code
_entity_poly.pdbx_strand_id
1 'polypeptide(L)' 'MTELLKQKQYAPMSVAQQSLVLYAAERGYLEDVEVAKVVSFEAALVAYADREHAELLNHINQTGNFNDEIEGS' A
#
# COMPACT_ATOMS: atom_id res chain seq x y z
N MET A 1 13.22 3.54 -5.58
CA MET A 1 13.37 3.54 -4.11
C MET A 1 13.30 4.94 -3.49
N THR A 2 14.06 5.92 -3.97
CA THR A 2 14.17 7.26 -3.36
C THR A 2 12.90 8.11 -3.38
N GLU A 3 12.01 7.92 -4.36
CA GLU A 3 10.75 8.68 -4.45
C GLU A 3 9.64 8.12 -3.55
N LEU A 4 9.65 6.81 -3.25
CA LEU A 4 8.68 6.16 -2.34
C LEU A 4 8.86 6.56 -0.87
N LEU A 5 10.01 7.16 -0.52
CA LEU A 5 10.31 7.64 0.83
C LEU A 5 9.85 9.10 1.07
N LYS A 6 9.34 9.78 0.04
CA LYS A 6 8.82 11.16 0.18
C LYS A 6 7.37 11.13 0.66
N GLN A 7 7.16 10.90 1.95
CA GLN A 7 5.85 11.15 2.57
C GLN A 7 5.52 12.65 2.56
N LYS A 8 4.29 13.01 2.17
CA LYS A 8 3.73 14.33 2.47
C LYS A 8 3.64 14.47 4.00
N GLN A 9 4.02 15.63 4.51
CA GLN A 9 3.90 15.98 5.92
C GLN A 9 2.43 15.79 6.38
N TYR A 10 2.21 15.16 7.54
CA TYR A 10 0.90 14.92 8.19
C TYR A 10 -0.01 13.81 7.63
N ALA A 11 0.51 12.89 6.81
CA ALA A 11 -0.23 11.68 6.42
C ALA A 11 0.43 10.41 7.00
N PRO A 12 0.28 10.13 8.30
CA PRO A 12 0.77 8.87 8.87
C PRO A 12 -0.01 7.71 8.24
N MET A 13 0.70 6.85 7.51
CA MET A 13 0.13 5.63 6.95
C MET A 13 0.17 4.52 8.01
N SER A 14 -0.90 3.72 8.09
CA SER A 14 -0.90 2.51 8.92
C SER A 14 0.07 1.46 8.38
N VAL A 15 0.46 0.49 9.21
CA VAL A 15 1.37 -0.59 8.81
C VAL A 15 0.80 -1.36 7.62
N ALA A 16 -0.50 -1.65 7.63
CA ALA A 16 -1.19 -2.31 6.53
C ALA A 16 -1.11 -1.52 5.21
N GLN A 17 -1.29 -0.20 5.27
CA GLN A 17 -1.21 0.67 4.08
C GLN A 17 0.21 0.74 3.54
N GLN A 18 1.22 0.81 4.41
CA GLN A 18 2.63 0.79 3.98
C GLN A 18 3.01 -0.57 3.37
N SER A 19 2.57 -1.68 3.97
CA SER A 19 2.79 -3.03 3.46
C SER A 19 2.16 -3.23 2.08
N LEU A 20 0.93 -2.74 1.86
CA LEU A 20 0.25 -2.85 0.59
C LEU A 20 1.00 -2.14 -0.55
N VAL A 21 1.50 -0.92 -0.28
CA VAL A 21 2.25 -0.13 -1.26
C VAL A 21 3.61 -0.76 -1.55
N LEU A 22 4.28 -1.27 -0.52
CA LEU A 22 5.56 -1.97 -0.68
C LEU A 22 5.39 -3.27 -1.47
N TYR A 23 4.36 -4.04 -1.18
CA TYR A 23 4.01 -5.24 -1.93
C TYR A 23 3.76 -4.94 -3.41
N ALA A 24 3.01 -3.87 -3.71
CA ALA A 24 2.77 -3.45 -5.09
C ALA A 24 4.06 -3.04 -5.82
N ALA A 25 5.02 -2.44 -5.10
CA ALA A 25 6.33 -2.11 -5.64
C ALA A 25 7.21 -3.34 -5.87
N GLU A 26 7.20 -4.31 -4.95
CA GLU A 26 8.02 -5.53 -5.03
C GLU A 26 7.53 -6.50 -6.11
N ARG A 27 6.21 -6.63 -6.29
CA ARG A 27 5.61 -7.48 -7.33
C ARG A 27 5.66 -6.88 -8.74
N GLY A 28 6.20 -5.66 -8.90
CA GLY A 28 6.36 -5.01 -10.20
C GLY A 28 5.07 -4.36 -10.74
N TYR A 29 3.99 -4.27 -9.96
CA TYR A 29 2.74 -3.62 -10.40
C TYR A 29 2.89 -2.11 -10.65
N LEU A 30 3.98 -1.52 -10.16
CA LEU A 30 4.34 -0.12 -10.39
C LEU A 30 5.29 0.08 -11.58
N GLU A 31 5.74 -0.98 -12.27
CA GLU A 31 6.71 -0.85 -13.39
C GLU A 31 6.13 -0.11 -14.60
N ASP A 32 4.84 -0.28 -14.87
CA ASP A 32 4.12 0.42 -15.96
C ASP A 32 3.59 1.80 -15.54
N VAL A 33 3.78 2.20 -14.28
CA VAL A 33 3.30 3.48 -13.75
C VAL A 33 4.40 4.53 -13.87
N GLU A 34 4.12 5.59 -14.63
CA GLU A 34 5.01 6.74 -14.75
C GLU A 34 5.39 7.29 -13.37
N VAL A 35 6.67 7.56 -13.12
CA VAL A 35 7.21 7.95 -11.80
C VAL A 35 6.45 9.14 -11.18
N ALA A 36 6.05 10.11 -12.01
CA ALA A 36 5.27 11.28 -11.57
C ALA A 36 3.86 10.92 -11.04
N LYS A 37 3.32 9.77 -11.42
CA LYS A 37 1.99 9.27 -11.06
C LYS A 37 2.01 8.27 -9.89
N VAL A 38 3.19 7.77 -9.49
CA VAL A 38 3.33 6.79 -8.40
C VAL A 38 2.66 7.28 -7.11
N VAL A 39 2.86 8.54 -6.73
CA VAL A 39 2.24 9.12 -5.52
C VAL A 39 0.71 9.20 -5.64
N SER A 40 0.17 9.43 -6.85
CA SER A 40 -1.27 9.48 -7.07
C SER A 40 -1.88 8.08 -7.07
N PHE A 41 -1.16 7.11 -7.64
CA PHE A 41 -1.53 5.70 -7.61
C PHE A 41 -1.54 5.16 -6.18
N GLU A 42 -0.52 5.47 -5.38
CA GLU A 42 -0.44 5.10 -3.97
C GLU A 42 -1.65 5.59 -3.18
N ALA A 43 -2.00 6.87 -3.31
CA ALA A 43 -3.16 7.45 -2.66
C ALA A 43 -4.48 6.80 -3.11
N ALA A 44 -4.61 6.50 -4.41
CA ALA A 44 -5.78 5.83 -4.95
C ALA A 44 -5.90 4.37 -4.50
N LEU A 45 -4.78 3.64 -4.43
CA LEU A 45 -4.71 2.25 -3.97
C LEU A 45 -5.09 2.16 -2.49
N VAL A 46 -4.55 3.05 -1.66
CA VAL A 46 -4.90 3.13 -0.24
C VAL A 46 -6.38 3.46 -0.08
N ALA A 47 -6.91 4.44 -0.80
CA ALA A 47 -8.32 4.79 -0.74
C ALA A 47 -9.24 3.66 -1.23
N TYR A 48 -8.82 2.88 -2.22
CA TYR A 48 -9.53 1.70 -2.69
C TYR A 48 -9.54 0.60 -1.62
N ALA A 49 -8.38 0.30 -1.03
CA ALA A 49 -8.26 -0.70 0.01
C ALA A 49 -9.03 -0.32 1.29
N ASP A 50 -9.01 0.96 1.68
CA ASP A 50 -9.80 1.47 2.80
C ASP A 50 -11.32 1.35 2.55
N ARG A 51 -11.77 1.39 1.29
CA ARG A 51 -13.20 1.31 0.95
C ARG A 51 -13.70 -0.12 0.77
N GLU A 52 -12.97 -0.92 0.01
CA GLU A 52 -13.39 -2.27 -0.39
C GLU A 52 -12.84 -3.37 0.54
N HIS A 53 -11.69 -3.11 1.19
CA HIS A 53 -10.94 -4.11 1.97
C HIS A 53 -10.57 -3.61 3.37
N ALA A 54 -11.43 -2.78 3.98
CA ALA A 54 -11.21 -2.22 5.31
C ALA A 54 -10.99 -3.28 6.40
N GLU A 55 -11.71 -4.40 6.33
CA GLU A 55 -11.54 -5.51 7.28
C GLU A 55 -10.17 -6.18 7.14
N LEU A 56 -9.67 -6.34 5.90
CA LEU A 56 -8.35 -6.89 5.65
C LEU A 56 -7.25 -5.97 6.19
N LEU A 57 -7.36 -4.66 5.96
CA LEU A 57 -6.42 -3.68 6.49
C LEU A 57 -6.41 -3.65 8.02
N ASN A 58 -7.59 -3.76 8.65
CA ASN A 58 -7.68 -3.87 10.10
C ASN A 58 -7.06 -5.17 10.62
N HIS A 59 -7.25 -6.28 9.92
CA HIS A 59 -6.63 -7.56 10.28
C HIS A 59 -5.10 -7.46 10.23
N ILE A 60 -4.53 -6.94 9.14
CA ILE A 60 -3.09 -6.74 8.99
C ILE A 60 -2.54 -5.79 10.07
N ASN A 61 -3.25 -4.70 10.38
CA ASN A 61 -2.84 -3.76 11.43
C ASN A 61 -2.85 -4.39 12.84
N GLN A 62 -3.71 -5.37 13.10
CA GLN A 62 -3.80 -6.05 14.39
C GLN A 62 -2.79 -7.19 14.53
N THR A 63 -2.59 -7.96 13.45
CA THR A 63 -1.72 -9.14 13.47
C THR A 63 -0.27 -8.81 13.16
N GLY A 64 -0.01 -7.71 12.44
CA GLY A 64 1.31 -7.38 11.90
C GLY A 64 1.80 -8.38 10.85
N ASN A 65 0.95 -9.31 10.41
CA ASN A 65 1.28 -10.36 9.46
C ASN A 65 0.67 -10.04 8.09
N PHE A 66 1.53 -9.77 7.12
CA PHE A 66 1.20 -9.85 5.70
C PHE A 66 1.85 -11.14 5.19
N ASN A 67 1.06 -12.21 5.04
CA ASN A 67 1.52 -13.56 4.71
C ASN A 67 0.90 -14.06 3.40
N ASP A 68 1.40 -15.18 2.86
CA ASP A 68 0.96 -15.77 1.59
C ASP A 68 -0.55 -16.08 1.54
N GLU A 69 -1.20 -16.26 2.71
CA GLU A 69 -2.66 -16.46 2.80
C GLU A 69 -3.43 -15.18 2.47
N ILE A 70 -2.95 -14.02 2.92
CA ILE A 70 -3.52 -12.70 2.59
C ILE A 70 -3.28 -12.35 1.12
N GLU A 71 -2.15 -12.79 0.56
CA GLU A 71 -1.81 -12.54 -0.85
C GLU A 71 -2.79 -13.23 -1.83
N GLY A 72 -3.36 -14.37 -1.45
CA GLY A 72 -4.28 -15.15 -2.30
C GLY A 72 -5.77 -14.89 -2.11
N SER A 73 -6.16 -13.97 -1.20
CA SER A 73 -7.54 -13.68 -0.81
C SER A 73 -8.16 -12.53 -1.61
#